data_AF-A0A3G8ZIB3-F1
#
_entry.id   AF-A0A3G8ZIB3-F1
#
_cell.length_a   1.000
_cell.length_b   1.000
_cell.length_c   1.000
_cell.angle_alpha   90.00
_cell.angle_beta   90.00
_cell.angle_gamma   90.00
#
_symmetry.space_group_name_H-M   'P 1'
#
loop_
_entity.id
_entity.type
_entity.pdbx_description
1 polymer ?
#
loop_
_entity_poly.entity_id
_entity_poly.type
_entity_poly.pdbx_seq_one_letter_code
_entity_poly.pdbx_strand_id
1 'polypeptide(L)'
;MATETNPIRKHWLRFSIVGLVAVLILVGIITGGMTNVWEWSNKYGTGLAAIAAVVTAVIAAGALQSTAKDSRDRSRPMILAEFRTAPNSDALELVIRNAGPSMARNLRVAFTPELPIENGRPHLASYYIRRQYADPIAVFGPGQHLENVWWQSVPKGDEHDYVNRHKLPKQTTIHLKYQDDSGREYSDTMPLNVEPHIARITVESSESIPGRMKTHNNHLGKLVEAVEALQPNETTT
;
A
#
# COMPACT_ATOMS: atom_id res chain seq x y z
N MET A 1 25.84 -8.74 -14.19
CA MET A 1 26.78 -9.50 -13.32
C MET A 1 26.70 -8.88 -11.93
N ALA A 2 25.74 -9.33 -11.13
CA ALA A 2 25.43 -8.76 -9.81
C ALA A 2 25.85 -9.77 -8.73
N THR A 3 26.77 -9.36 -7.86
CA THR A 3 27.24 -10.13 -6.71
C THR A 3 26.19 -10.13 -5.61
N GLU A 4 25.41 -11.22 -5.56
CA GLU A 4 24.44 -11.50 -4.51
C GLU A 4 25.17 -11.96 -3.24
N THR A 5 25.40 -11.02 -2.31
CA THR A 5 25.99 -11.34 -1.00
C THR A 5 24.95 -11.99 -0.10
N ASN A 6 25.03 -13.31 0.01
CA ASN A 6 24.15 -14.17 0.81
C ASN A 6 24.13 -13.76 2.31
N PRO A 7 22.97 -13.30 2.86
CA PRO A 7 22.85 -12.82 4.22
C PRO A 7 22.95 -13.92 5.30
N ILE A 8 22.86 -15.20 4.93
CA ILE A 8 22.81 -16.32 5.87
C ILE A 8 24.18 -16.58 6.52
N ARG A 9 25.28 -16.21 5.86
CA ARG A 9 26.65 -16.42 6.38
C ARG A 9 27.01 -15.52 7.55
N LYS A 10 26.33 -14.37 7.72
CA LYS A 10 26.67 -13.39 8.77
C LYS A 10 26.07 -13.73 10.14
N HIS A 11 25.01 -14.54 10.19
CA HIS A 11 24.42 -15.01 11.45
C HIS A 11 25.22 -16.16 12.08
N TRP A 12 25.79 -17.07 11.27
CA TRP A 12 26.62 -18.16 11.76
C TRP A 12 27.90 -17.69 12.49
N LEU A 13 28.53 -16.59 12.02
CA LEU A 13 29.73 -16.06 12.69
C LEU A 13 29.45 -15.46 14.08
N ARG A 14 28.24 -14.94 14.32
CA ARG A 14 27.88 -14.29 15.59
C ARG A 14 27.55 -15.29 16.70
N PHE A 15 26.98 -16.45 16.35
CA PHE A 15 26.73 -17.53 17.30
C PHE A 15 28.01 -18.27 17.71
N SER A 16 29.00 -18.38 16.83
CA SER A 16 30.29 -19.03 17.16
C SER A 16 31.08 -18.32 18.26
N ILE A 17 31.02 -16.99 18.36
CA ILE A 17 31.83 -16.24 19.35
C ILE A 17 31.22 -16.38 20.75
N VAL A 18 29.90 -16.28 20.87
CA VAL A 18 29.21 -16.42 22.17
C VAL A 18 29.36 -17.84 22.73
N GLY A 19 29.25 -18.86 21.87
CA GLY A 19 29.47 -20.25 22.27
C GLY A 19 30.91 -20.51 22.74
N LEU A 20 31.90 -19.90 22.10
CA LEU A 20 33.32 -20.12 22.43
C LEU A 20 33.71 -19.50 23.77
N VAL A 21 33.13 -18.33 24.13
CA VAL A 21 33.34 -17.72 25.45
C VAL A 21 32.69 -18.55 26.56
N ALA A 22 31.47 -19.06 26.34
CA ALA A 22 30.80 -19.94 27.32
C ALA A 22 31.56 -21.25 27.56
N VAL A 23 32.12 -21.84 26.49
CA VAL A 23 32.94 -23.06 26.57
C VAL A 23 34.25 -22.81 27.33
N LEU A 24 34.92 -21.66 27.13
CA LEU A 24 36.14 -21.34 27.87
C LEU A 24 35.90 -21.14 29.38
N ILE A 25 34.77 -20.55 29.75
CA ILE A 25 34.36 -20.41 31.17
C ILE A 25 34.05 -21.78 31.77
N LEU A 26 33.33 -22.65 31.04
CA LEU A 26 33.02 -24.01 31.48
C LEU A 26 34.28 -24.88 31.64
N VAL A 27 35.24 -24.78 30.72
CA VAL A 27 36.52 -25.52 30.78
C VAL A 27 37.38 -25.05 31.97
N GLY A 28 37.39 -23.74 32.27
CA GLY A 28 38.06 -23.17 33.44
C GLY A 28 37.49 -23.67 34.77
N ILE A 29 36.16 -23.84 34.85
CA ILE A 29 35.48 -24.35 36.05
C ILE A 29 35.72 -25.86 36.24
N ILE A 30 35.80 -26.64 35.15
CA ILE A 30 35.97 -28.10 35.22
C ILE A 30 37.40 -28.52 35.60
N THR A 31 38.42 -27.76 35.18
CA THR A 31 39.83 -28.13 35.39
C THR A 31 40.45 -27.65 36.70
N GLY A 32 39.84 -26.68 37.40
CA GLY A 32 40.35 -26.16 38.66
C GLY A 32 39.28 -26.21 39.75
N GLY A 33 39.41 -27.11 40.73
CA GLY A 33 38.53 -27.15 41.90
C GLY A 33 38.36 -25.76 42.55
N MET A 34 37.25 -25.55 43.26
CA MET A 34 36.72 -24.24 43.72
C MET A 34 37.74 -23.25 44.32
N THR A 35 38.87 -23.68 44.87
CA THR A 35 39.94 -22.81 45.39
C THR A 35 40.80 -22.17 44.29
N ASN A 36 41.00 -22.84 43.16
CA ASN A 36 41.81 -22.33 42.03
C ASN A 36 41.03 -21.34 41.15
N VAL A 37 39.70 -21.35 41.21
CA VAL A 37 38.86 -20.40 40.46
C VAL A 37 39.09 -18.97 40.94
N TRP A 38 39.31 -18.77 42.26
CA TRP A 38 39.56 -17.44 42.84
C TRP A 38 40.93 -16.87 42.42
N GLU A 39 41.99 -17.68 42.46
CA GLU A 39 43.32 -17.26 42.00
C GLU A 39 43.40 -17.06 40.49
N TRP A 40 42.77 -17.96 39.72
CA TRP A 40 42.69 -17.83 38.26
C TRP A 40 41.89 -16.59 37.85
N SER A 41 40.77 -16.31 38.54
CA SER A 41 39.99 -15.08 38.35
C SER A 41 40.78 -13.84 38.74
N ASN A 42 41.54 -13.84 39.83
CA ASN A 42 42.40 -12.70 40.15
C ASN A 42 43.54 -12.50 39.13
N LYS A 43 44.07 -13.58 38.56
CA LYS A 43 45.19 -13.54 37.61
C LYS A 43 44.78 -13.16 36.19
N TYR A 44 43.61 -13.62 35.72
CA TYR A 44 43.13 -13.42 34.34
C TYR A 44 41.81 -12.65 34.25
N GLY A 45 41.15 -12.37 35.37
CA GLY A 45 39.81 -11.77 35.41
C GLY A 45 39.78 -10.36 34.87
N THR A 46 40.85 -9.56 35.03
CA THR A 46 40.92 -8.22 34.43
C THR A 46 40.94 -8.29 32.89
N GLY A 47 41.68 -9.25 32.32
CA GLY A 47 41.75 -9.48 30.87
C GLY A 47 40.45 -10.06 30.31
N LEU A 48 39.86 -11.04 31.01
CA LEU A 48 38.58 -11.63 30.62
C LEU A 48 37.41 -10.64 30.72
N ALA A 49 37.39 -9.81 31.76
CA ALA A 49 36.39 -8.75 31.92
C ALA A 49 36.53 -7.70 30.81
N ALA A 50 37.75 -7.32 30.43
CA ALA A 50 37.98 -6.40 29.32
C ALA A 50 37.47 -6.96 27.99
N ILE A 51 37.74 -8.25 27.69
CA ILE A 51 37.25 -8.91 26.47
C ILE A 51 35.71 -9.01 26.49
N ALA A 52 35.12 -9.43 27.61
CA ALA A 52 33.67 -9.52 27.75
C ALA A 52 33.00 -8.14 27.59
N ALA A 53 33.60 -7.07 28.13
CA ALA A 53 33.10 -5.71 27.96
C ALA A 53 33.12 -5.27 26.50
N VAL A 54 34.20 -5.55 25.75
CA VAL A 54 34.29 -5.24 24.31
C VAL A 54 33.25 -6.01 23.51
N VAL A 55 33.10 -7.31 23.74
CA VAL A 55 32.09 -8.14 23.05
C VAL A 55 30.68 -7.62 23.34
N THR A 56 30.39 -7.31 24.60
CA THR A 56 29.10 -6.74 25.01
C THR A 56 28.83 -5.41 24.32
N ALA A 57 29.83 -4.52 24.25
CA ALA A 57 29.70 -3.23 23.56
C ALA A 57 29.38 -3.39 22.07
N VAL A 58 30.03 -4.34 21.39
CA VAL A 58 29.77 -4.62 19.96
C VAL A 58 28.35 -5.17 19.74
N ILE A 59 27.90 -6.09 20.60
CA ILE A 59 26.54 -6.64 20.52
C ILE A 59 25.50 -5.54 20.80
N ALA A 60 25.71 -4.73 21.83
CA ALA A 60 24.83 -3.62 22.18
C ALA A 60 24.74 -2.59 21.03
N ALA A 61 25.88 -2.22 20.43
CA ALA A 61 25.90 -1.35 19.26
C ALA A 61 25.12 -1.94 18.07
N GLY A 62 25.29 -3.25 17.82
CA GLY A 62 24.53 -3.96 16.78
C GLY A 62 23.02 -3.99 17.05
N ALA A 63 22.63 -4.22 18.31
CA ALA A 63 21.23 -4.23 18.73
C ALA A 63 20.59 -2.85 18.59
N LEU A 64 21.28 -1.78 19.01
CA LEU A 64 20.80 -0.40 18.83
C LEU A 64 20.60 -0.05 17.36
N GLN A 65 21.53 -0.47 16.48
CA GLN A 65 21.39 -0.26 15.04
C GLN A 65 20.19 -1.03 14.47
N SER A 66 19.96 -2.28 14.87
CA SER A 66 18.79 -3.03 14.41
C SER A 66 17.48 -2.45 14.91
N THR A 67 17.43 -2.03 16.18
CA THR A 67 16.24 -1.39 16.77
C THR A 67 15.96 -0.05 16.10
N ALA A 68 16.99 0.74 15.80
CA ALA A 68 16.84 1.98 15.06
C ALA A 68 16.31 1.74 13.65
N LYS A 69 16.69 0.66 12.98
CA LYS A 69 16.16 0.30 11.66
C LYS A 69 14.71 -0.17 11.74
N ASP A 70 14.38 -1.09 12.63
CA ASP A 70 13.01 -1.61 12.80
C ASP A 70 12.04 -0.50 13.20
N SER A 71 12.45 0.40 14.10
CA SER A 71 11.66 1.57 14.45
C SER A 71 11.36 2.46 13.25
N ARG A 72 12.33 2.67 12.34
CA ARG A 72 12.13 3.45 11.10
C ARG A 72 11.19 2.76 10.13
N ASP A 73 11.38 1.46 9.91
CA ASP A 73 10.53 0.71 8.97
C ASP A 73 9.07 0.68 9.45
N ARG A 74 8.84 0.71 10.78
CA ARG A 74 7.51 0.82 11.38
C ARG A 74 6.93 2.23 11.39
N SER A 75 7.75 3.27 11.43
CA SER A 75 7.28 4.67 11.47
C SER A 75 7.23 5.34 10.10
N ARG A 76 7.49 4.61 9.01
CA ARG A 76 7.49 5.19 7.66
C ARG A 76 6.07 5.47 7.14
N PRO A 77 5.86 6.57 6.40
CA PRO A 77 4.64 6.76 5.63
C PRO A 77 4.62 5.76 4.48
N MET A 78 3.45 5.20 4.18
CA MET A 78 3.27 4.26 3.07
C MET A 78 2.14 4.76 2.19
N ILE A 79 2.50 5.41 1.08
CA ILE A 79 1.52 5.93 0.13
C ILE A 79 1.25 4.85 -0.91
N LEU A 80 0.00 4.43 -1.00
CA LEU A 80 -0.47 3.46 -1.98
C LEU A 80 -1.34 4.16 -3.02
N ALA A 81 -1.24 3.72 -4.26
CA ALA A 81 -2.16 4.09 -5.33
C ALA A 81 -2.81 2.80 -5.86
N GLU A 82 -4.13 2.77 -5.94
CA GLU A 82 -4.89 1.61 -6.39
C GLU A 82 -6.14 2.03 -7.15
N PHE A 83 -6.63 1.14 -8.03
CA PHE A 83 -7.96 1.30 -8.61
C PHE A 83 -8.99 0.61 -7.73
N ARG A 84 -10.09 1.31 -7.47
CA ARG A 84 -11.23 0.82 -6.69
C ARG A 84 -12.51 1.04 -7.47
N THR A 85 -13.46 0.11 -7.37
CA THR A 85 -14.81 0.34 -7.89
C THR A 85 -15.51 1.37 -7.01
N ALA A 86 -16.11 2.38 -7.64
CA ALA A 86 -16.88 3.39 -6.94
C ALA A 86 -18.10 2.74 -6.26
N PRO A 87 -18.43 3.11 -5.01
CA PRO A 87 -19.64 2.61 -4.37
C PRO A 87 -20.88 3.00 -5.18
N ASN A 88 -21.73 2.03 -5.50
CA ASN A 88 -22.99 2.23 -6.25
C ASN A 88 -22.82 2.81 -7.67
N SER A 89 -21.65 2.62 -8.31
CA SER A 89 -21.40 3.05 -9.68
C SER A 89 -20.45 2.07 -10.38
N ASP A 90 -20.64 1.86 -11.68
CA ASP A 90 -19.73 1.07 -12.52
C ASP A 90 -18.43 1.84 -12.87
N ALA A 91 -18.21 2.99 -12.23
CA ALA A 91 -16.98 3.75 -12.38
C ALA A 91 -15.83 3.12 -11.58
N LEU A 92 -14.61 3.25 -12.10
CA LEU A 92 -13.39 3.00 -11.35
C LEU A 92 -12.78 4.32 -10.91
N GLU A 93 -12.41 4.37 -9.63
CA GLU A 93 -11.71 5.47 -9.00
C GLU A 93 -10.24 5.12 -8.83
N LEU A 94 -9.37 6.06 -9.15
CA LEU A 94 -8.01 6.09 -8.64
C LEU A 94 -8.05 6.57 -7.20
N VAL A 95 -7.57 5.73 -6.29
CA VAL A 95 -7.44 6.06 -4.87
C VAL A 95 -5.96 6.15 -4.54
N ILE A 96 -5.51 7.32 -4.11
CA ILE A 96 -4.18 7.50 -3.51
C ILE A 96 -4.39 7.64 -2.00
N ARG A 97 -3.83 6.74 -1.20
CA ARG A 97 -4.04 6.71 0.26
C ARG A 97 -2.76 6.53 1.04
N ASN A 98 -2.70 7.10 2.23
CA ASN A 98 -1.65 6.79 3.19
C ASN A 98 -2.08 5.59 4.04
N ALA A 99 -1.54 4.41 3.71
CA ALA A 99 -1.73 3.18 4.46
C ALA A 99 -0.70 3.02 5.60
N GLY A 100 0.26 3.94 5.72
CA GLY A 100 1.26 3.93 6.77
C GLY A 100 0.75 4.56 8.07
N PRO A 101 1.44 4.31 9.21
CA PRO A 101 1.05 4.85 10.51
C PRO A 101 1.50 6.30 10.74
N SER A 102 2.26 6.91 9.83
CA SER A 102 2.79 8.27 9.98
C SER A 102 2.41 9.20 8.83
N MET A 103 2.61 10.51 9.04
CA MET A 103 2.28 11.54 8.06
C MET A 103 3.30 11.57 6.93
N ALA A 104 2.81 11.65 5.69
CA ALA A 104 3.62 12.00 4.55
C ALA A 104 3.59 13.52 4.32
N ARG A 105 4.74 14.10 3.98
CA ARG A 105 4.90 15.52 3.68
C ARG A 105 5.34 15.71 2.25
N ASN A 106 4.95 16.85 1.66
CA ASN A 106 5.36 17.24 0.31
C ASN A 106 5.10 16.15 -0.74
N LEU A 107 3.96 15.47 -0.66
CA LEU A 107 3.60 14.38 -1.56
C LEU A 107 3.41 14.94 -2.97
N ARG A 108 4.22 14.45 -3.91
CA ARG A 108 4.13 14.70 -5.34
C ARG A 108 3.70 13.44 -6.05
N VAL A 109 2.76 13.59 -6.99
CA VAL A 109 2.19 12.52 -7.78
C VAL A 109 2.43 12.83 -9.25
N ALA A 110 3.02 11.88 -9.98
CA ALA A 110 3.21 11.98 -11.41
C ALA A 110 2.69 10.72 -12.11
N PHE A 111 2.29 10.87 -13.37
CA PHE A 111 1.63 9.83 -14.16
C PHE A 111 2.42 9.54 -15.43
N THR A 112 2.61 8.26 -15.73
CA THR A 112 3.23 7.77 -16.97
C THR A 112 2.32 6.71 -17.61
N PRO A 113 1.72 6.95 -18.79
CA PRO A 113 1.90 8.12 -19.65
C PRO A 113 1.30 9.39 -19.04
N GLU A 114 1.75 10.55 -19.52
CA GLU A 114 1.19 11.83 -19.10
C GLU A 114 -0.30 11.89 -19.41
N LEU A 115 -1.04 12.53 -18.50
CA LEU A 115 -2.49 12.67 -18.64
C LEU A 115 -2.83 13.58 -19.83
N PRO A 116 -3.82 13.20 -20.66
CA PRO A 116 -4.14 13.93 -21.88
C PRO A 116 -4.57 15.37 -21.58
N ILE A 117 -4.01 16.30 -22.36
CA ILE A 117 -4.33 17.73 -22.32
C ILE A 117 -5.40 18.00 -23.38
N GLU A 118 -6.67 18.07 -22.99
CA GLU A 118 -7.71 18.61 -23.89
C GLU A 118 -7.89 20.10 -23.62
N ASN A 119 -7.33 20.91 -24.52
CA ASN A 119 -7.49 22.35 -24.49
C ASN A 119 -8.96 22.72 -24.68
N GLY A 120 -9.57 23.35 -23.67
CA GLY A 120 -10.85 24.05 -23.83
C GLY A 120 -12.12 23.30 -23.46
N ARG A 121 -12.07 22.10 -22.86
CA ARG A 121 -13.27 21.42 -22.34
C ARG A 121 -13.15 21.11 -20.84
N PRO A 122 -13.79 21.90 -19.95
CA PRO A 122 -13.72 21.72 -18.49
C PRO A 122 -14.47 20.49 -17.94
N HIS A 123 -14.91 19.56 -18.80
CA HIS A 123 -15.76 18.41 -18.41
C HIS A 123 -15.01 17.07 -18.33
N LEU A 124 -13.67 17.09 -18.36
CA LEU A 124 -12.86 15.86 -18.37
C LEU A 124 -12.15 15.68 -17.03
N ALA A 125 -12.26 14.48 -16.46
CA ALA A 125 -11.59 14.10 -15.22
C ALA A 125 -10.07 14.34 -15.29
N SER A 126 -9.45 14.18 -16.47
CA SER A 126 -8.03 14.45 -16.67
C SER A 126 -7.62 15.87 -16.28
N TYR A 127 -8.45 16.88 -16.53
CA TYR A 127 -8.15 18.27 -16.15
C TYR A 127 -8.11 18.44 -14.63
N TYR A 128 -9.12 17.92 -13.93
CA TYR A 128 -9.20 18.03 -12.47
C TYR A 128 -8.11 17.21 -11.76
N ILE A 129 -7.82 16.01 -12.26
CA ILE A 129 -6.72 15.18 -11.74
C ILE A 129 -5.39 15.93 -11.89
N ARG A 130 -5.11 16.48 -13.08
CA ARG A 130 -3.88 17.27 -13.30
C ARG A 130 -3.81 18.48 -12.38
N ARG A 131 -4.91 19.20 -12.21
CA ARG A 131 -4.96 20.37 -11.32
C ARG A 131 -4.74 19.98 -9.86
N GLN A 132 -5.35 18.90 -9.39
CA GLN A 132 -5.22 18.43 -8.02
C GLN A 132 -3.78 18.02 -7.68
N TYR A 133 -3.07 17.42 -8.64
CA TYR A 133 -1.70 16.95 -8.46
C TYR A 133 -0.63 17.87 -9.07
N ALA A 134 -1.02 19.08 -9.51
CA ALA A 134 -0.09 20.07 -10.04
C ALA A 134 0.88 20.57 -8.96
N ASP A 135 0.33 20.80 -7.76
CA ASP A 135 1.08 21.26 -6.59
C ASP A 135 1.31 20.09 -5.60
N PRO A 136 2.43 20.12 -4.85
CA PRO A 136 2.66 19.13 -3.80
C PRO A 136 1.58 19.22 -2.71
N ILE A 137 1.08 18.06 -2.30
CA ILE A 137 0.20 17.96 -1.14
C ILE A 137 1.09 18.10 0.10
N ALA A 138 0.97 19.24 0.79
CA ALA A 138 1.86 19.62 1.88
C ALA A 138 1.87 18.58 3.02
N VAL A 139 0.69 18.07 3.37
CA VAL A 139 0.47 17.12 4.46
C VAL A 139 -0.53 16.07 4.03
N PHE A 140 -0.18 14.80 4.21
CA PHE A 140 -1.01 13.65 3.90
C PHE A 140 -0.96 12.63 5.04
N GLY A 141 -1.92 12.74 5.95
CA GLY A 141 -1.95 12.01 7.22
C GLY A 141 -2.34 10.54 7.08
N PRO A 142 -2.10 9.72 8.14
CA PRO A 142 -2.51 8.32 8.17
C PRO A 142 -3.99 8.13 7.87
N GLY A 143 -4.33 7.20 6.98
CA GLY A 143 -5.71 6.89 6.59
C GLY A 143 -6.36 7.91 5.65
N GLN A 144 -5.73 9.06 5.40
CA GLN A 144 -6.23 10.00 4.40
C GLN A 144 -6.10 9.39 2.99
N HIS A 145 -7.08 9.72 2.16
CA HIS A 145 -7.16 9.26 0.78
C HIS A 145 -7.69 10.37 -0.11
N LEU A 146 -7.25 10.34 -1.38
CA LEU A 146 -7.75 11.17 -2.46
C LEU A 146 -8.33 10.26 -3.51
N GLU A 147 -9.50 10.62 -4.02
CA GLU A 147 -10.26 9.80 -4.95
C GLU A 147 -10.54 10.60 -6.20
N ASN A 148 -10.32 9.98 -7.35
CA ASN A 148 -10.55 10.57 -8.65
C ASN A 148 -11.18 9.54 -9.58
N VAL A 149 -12.29 9.88 -10.22
CA VAL A 149 -12.88 9.01 -11.24
C VAL A 149 -11.89 8.84 -12.40
N TRP A 150 -11.51 7.59 -12.66
CA TRP A 150 -10.52 7.23 -13.68
C TRP A 150 -11.15 6.57 -14.91
N TRP A 151 -12.11 5.67 -14.67
CA TRP A 151 -12.77 4.93 -15.74
C TRP A 151 -14.27 5.00 -15.57
N GLN A 152 -14.99 5.33 -16.64
CA GLN A 152 -16.43 5.14 -16.73
C GLN A 152 -16.74 4.58 -18.12
N SER A 153 -17.23 3.34 -18.16
CA SER A 153 -17.60 2.67 -19.40
C SER A 153 -18.82 3.35 -20.01
N VAL A 154 -18.69 3.83 -21.24
CA VAL A 154 -19.81 4.31 -22.05
C VAL A 154 -19.82 3.56 -23.39
N PRO A 155 -21.01 3.20 -23.91
CA PRO A 155 -21.11 2.54 -25.21
C PRO A 155 -20.58 3.45 -26.31
N LYS A 156 -19.83 2.88 -27.25
CA LYS A 156 -19.27 3.57 -28.41
C LYS A 156 -20.13 3.24 -29.64
N GLY A 157 -21.21 3.98 -29.83
CA GLY A 157 -22.15 3.74 -30.92
C GLY A 157 -23.08 2.56 -30.64
N ASP A 158 -23.47 1.85 -31.70
CA ASP A 158 -24.49 0.77 -31.65
C ASP A 158 -23.89 -0.63 -31.35
N GLU A 159 -22.58 -0.75 -31.26
CA GLU A 159 -21.88 -2.02 -30.97
C GLU A 159 -21.49 -2.15 -29.48
N HIS A 160 -21.30 -3.40 -29.03
CA HIS A 160 -20.85 -3.80 -27.69
C HIS A 160 -19.43 -3.34 -27.31
N ASP A 161 -18.94 -2.26 -27.93
CA ASP A 161 -17.64 -1.65 -27.69
C ASP A 161 -17.79 -0.57 -26.61
N TYR A 162 -17.09 -0.73 -25.48
CA TYR A 162 -17.10 0.23 -24.38
C TYR A 162 -15.82 1.05 -24.38
N VAL A 163 -15.95 2.37 -24.28
CA VAL A 163 -14.82 3.28 -24.16
C VAL A 163 -14.86 4.03 -22.85
N ASN A 164 -13.69 4.46 -22.39
CA ASN A 164 -13.61 5.34 -21.23
C ASN A 164 -14.12 6.74 -21.59
N ARG A 165 -15.19 7.17 -20.95
CA ARG A 165 -15.74 8.53 -21.09
C ARG A 165 -14.70 9.62 -20.86
N HIS A 166 -13.74 9.37 -19.98
CA HIS A 166 -12.72 10.36 -19.59
C HIS A 166 -11.46 10.33 -20.45
N LYS A 167 -11.38 9.42 -21.44
CA LYS A 167 -10.20 9.23 -22.32
C LYS A 167 -8.88 9.03 -21.55
N LEU A 168 -8.96 8.56 -20.31
CA LEU A 168 -7.79 8.20 -19.51
C LEU A 168 -7.27 6.82 -19.94
N PRO A 169 -5.95 6.60 -19.85
CA PRO A 169 -5.34 5.37 -20.32
C PRO A 169 -5.77 4.17 -19.46
N LYS A 170 -5.87 3.00 -20.11
CA LYS A 170 -6.15 1.72 -19.42
C LYS A 170 -5.03 1.30 -18.47
N GLN A 171 -3.79 1.62 -18.84
CA GLN A 171 -2.59 1.32 -18.06
C GLN A 171 -1.89 2.64 -17.74
N THR A 172 -1.53 2.81 -16.48
CA THR A 172 -0.78 3.98 -16.02
C THR A 172 0.17 3.56 -14.92
N THR A 173 1.35 4.15 -14.89
CA THR A 173 2.30 4.05 -13.80
C THR A 173 2.24 5.34 -12.99
N ILE A 174 2.02 5.20 -11.69
CA ILE A 174 2.00 6.33 -10.77
C ILE A 174 3.34 6.39 -10.05
N HIS A 175 3.98 7.55 -10.09
CA HIS A 175 5.21 7.85 -9.39
C HIS A 175 4.89 8.76 -8.21
N LEU A 176 5.26 8.29 -7.02
CA LEU A 176 5.02 8.98 -5.76
C LEU A 176 6.37 9.41 -5.19
N LYS A 177 6.49 10.68 -4.80
CA LYS A 177 7.63 11.19 -4.03
C LYS A 177 7.12 11.93 -2.81
N TYR A 178 7.65 11.61 -1.64
CA TYR A 178 7.17 12.19 -0.38
C TYR A 178 8.24 12.11 0.70
N GLN A 179 8.00 12.81 1.81
CA GLN A 179 8.88 12.87 2.97
C GLN A 179 8.17 12.38 4.23
N ASP A 180 8.93 11.87 5.21
CA ASP A 180 8.42 11.69 6.57
C ASP A 180 8.58 12.97 7.42
N ASP A 181 8.11 12.92 8.68
CA ASP A 181 8.25 14.04 9.62
C ASP A 181 9.71 14.42 9.95
N SER A 182 10.67 13.53 9.69
CA SER A 182 12.10 13.81 9.85
C SER A 182 12.74 14.42 8.59
N GLY A 183 11.95 14.65 7.53
CA GLY A 183 12.41 15.20 6.26
C GLY A 183 13.09 14.18 5.35
N ARG A 184 13.02 12.89 5.67
CA ARG A 184 13.62 11.84 4.84
C ARG A 184 12.75 11.56 3.63
N GLU A 185 13.36 11.49 2.46
CA GLU A 185 12.67 11.28 1.19
C GLU A 185 12.44 9.80 0.87
N TYR A 186 11.29 9.52 0.26
CA TYR A 186 10.88 8.21 -0.24
C TYR A 186 10.34 8.37 -1.67
N SER A 187 10.47 7.32 -2.46
CA SER A 187 9.96 7.27 -3.83
C SER A 187 9.39 5.89 -4.11
N ASP A 188 8.14 5.84 -4.53
CA ASP A 188 7.46 4.61 -4.92
C ASP A 188 6.96 4.71 -6.36
N THR A 189 6.83 3.57 -7.02
CA THR A 189 6.33 3.46 -8.39
C THR A 189 5.35 2.30 -8.48
N MET A 190 4.15 2.60 -8.96
CA MET A 190 3.02 1.67 -8.93
C MET A 190 2.41 1.54 -10.33
N PRO A 191 2.66 0.44 -11.05
CA PRO A 191 1.99 0.16 -12.30
C PRO A 191 0.54 -0.28 -12.01
N LEU A 192 -0.42 0.41 -12.60
CA LEU A 192 -1.84 0.16 -12.45
C LEU A 192 -2.46 -0.20 -13.80
N ASN A 193 -3.40 -1.13 -13.77
CA ASN A 193 -4.15 -1.60 -14.93
C ASN A 193 -5.65 -1.70 -14.58
N VAL A 194 -6.49 -1.08 -15.40
CA VAL A 194 -7.96 -1.13 -15.22
C VAL A 194 -8.57 -2.47 -15.65
N GLU A 195 -7.90 -3.22 -16.54
CA GLU A 195 -8.46 -4.40 -17.20
C GLU A 195 -9.00 -5.46 -16.20
N PRO A 196 -8.29 -5.82 -15.11
CA PRO A 196 -8.79 -6.77 -14.12
C PRO A 196 -10.05 -6.30 -13.39
N HIS A 197 -10.27 -4.99 -13.29
CA HIS A 197 -11.44 -4.42 -12.62
C HIS A 197 -12.66 -4.38 -13.54
N ILE A 198 -12.47 -4.09 -14.82
CA ILE A 198 -13.57 -4.07 -15.81
C ILE A 198 -13.98 -5.48 -16.25
N ALA A 199 -13.06 -6.44 -16.23
CA ALA A 199 -13.36 -7.85 -16.53
C ALA A 199 -14.05 -8.59 -15.36
N ARG A 200 -14.39 -7.87 -14.29
CA ARG A 200 -15.03 -8.45 -13.11
C ARG A 200 -16.49 -8.78 -13.42
N ILE A 201 -16.87 -10.04 -13.20
CA ILE A 201 -18.27 -10.44 -13.15
C ILE A 201 -18.90 -9.91 -11.86
N THR A 202 -19.73 -8.88 -11.95
CA THR A 202 -20.52 -8.41 -10.80
C THR A 202 -21.81 -9.24 -10.74
N VAL A 203 -21.97 -10.02 -9.67
CA VAL A 203 -23.25 -10.69 -9.37
C VAL A 203 -24.08 -9.73 -8.54
N GLU A 204 -25.00 -9.01 -9.19
CA GLU A 204 -25.99 -8.20 -8.48
C GLU A 204 -27.05 -9.12 -7.83
N SER A 205 -27.05 -9.21 -6.51
CA SER A 205 -28.11 -9.90 -5.77
C SER A 205 -29.40 -9.06 -5.77
N SER A 206 -30.55 -9.71 -5.91
CA SER A 206 -31.89 -9.10 -5.84
C SER A 206 -32.18 -8.40 -4.50
N GLU A 207 -31.46 -8.77 -3.44
CA GLU A 207 -31.60 -8.17 -2.10
C GLU A 207 -30.79 -6.88 -1.91
N SER A 208 -29.90 -6.55 -2.84
CA SER A 208 -29.17 -5.28 -2.83
C SER A 208 -30.11 -4.09 -3.05
N ILE A 209 -29.76 -2.89 -2.56
CA ILE A 209 -30.57 -1.67 -2.77
C ILE A 209 -30.87 -1.44 -4.27
N PRO A 210 -29.90 -1.57 -5.20
CA PRO A 210 -30.17 -1.51 -6.64
C PRO A 210 -31.12 -2.61 -7.11
N GLY A 211 -30.91 -3.86 -6.66
CA GLY A 211 -31.79 -5.00 -6.98
C GLY A 211 -33.23 -4.79 -6.53
N ARG A 212 -33.42 -4.22 -5.33
CA ARG A 212 -34.74 -3.87 -4.78
C ARG A 212 -35.41 -2.75 -5.56
N MET A 213 -34.66 -1.70 -5.95
CA MET A 213 -35.20 -0.63 -6.80
C MET A 213 -35.64 -1.15 -8.16
N LYS A 214 -34.83 -2.01 -8.80
CA LYS A 214 -35.19 -2.65 -10.08
C LYS A 214 -36.45 -3.50 -9.95
N THR A 215 -36.55 -4.27 -8.87
CA THR A 215 -37.73 -5.08 -8.57
C THR A 215 -38.96 -4.21 -8.36
N HIS A 216 -38.85 -3.12 -7.59
CA HIS A 216 -39.94 -2.17 -7.39
C HIS A 216 -40.38 -1.51 -8.71
N ASN A 217 -39.45 -1.07 -9.55
CA ASN A 217 -39.78 -0.50 -10.87
C ASN A 217 -40.53 -1.51 -11.75
N ASN A 218 -40.11 -2.77 -11.76
CA ASN A 218 -40.81 -3.83 -12.49
C ASN A 218 -42.23 -4.05 -11.95
N HIS A 219 -42.43 -3.98 -10.63
CA HIS A 219 -43.78 -4.06 -10.06
C HIS A 219 -44.65 -2.85 -10.41
N LEU A 220 -44.08 -1.63 -10.38
CA LEU A 220 -44.79 -0.42 -10.79
C LEU A 220 -45.18 -0.45 -12.27
N GLY A 221 -44.31 -0.91 -13.16
CA GLY A 221 -44.63 -1.08 -14.59
C GLY A 221 -45.80 -2.05 -14.81
N LYS A 222 -45.79 -3.20 -14.11
CA LYS A 222 -46.91 -4.16 -14.17
C LYS A 222 -48.22 -3.60 -13.65
N LEU A 223 -48.18 -2.70 -12.66
CA LEU A 223 -49.38 -2.02 -12.17
C LEU A 223 -49.92 -1.02 -13.20
N VAL A 224 -49.05 -0.28 -13.89
CA VAL A 224 -49.45 0.63 -14.98
C VAL A 224 -50.11 -0.16 -16.12
N GLU A 225 -49.48 -1.24 -16.58
CA GLU A 225 -50.05 -2.12 -17.61
C GLU A 225 -51.41 -2.71 -17.19
N ALA A 226 -51.55 -3.14 -15.93
CA ALA A 226 -52.81 -3.66 -15.42
C ALA A 226 -53.89 -2.58 -15.32
N VAL A 227 -53.53 -1.35 -14.98
CA VAL A 227 -54.47 -0.21 -14.93
C VAL A 227 -54.90 0.20 -16.34
N GLU A 228 -53.98 0.24 -17.30
CA GLU A 228 -54.30 0.50 -18.71
C GLU A 228 -55.21 -0.58 -19.31
N ALA A 229 -54.99 -1.85 -18.97
CA ALA A 229 -55.85 -2.96 -19.40
C ALA A 229 -57.27 -2.91 -18.78
N LEU A 230 -57.45 -2.19 -17.66
CA LEU A 230 -58.74 -1.99 -17.00
C LEU A 230 -59.47 -0.72 -17.45
N GLN A 231 -58.82 0.18 -18.21
CA GLN A 231 -59.53 1.26 -18.86
C GLN A 231 -60.33 0.68 -20.03
N PRO A 232 -61.67 0.76 -20.01
CA PRO A 232 -62.46 0.28 -21.12
C PRO A 232 -62.09 1.09 -22.37
N ASN A 233 -61.80 0.40 -23.48
CA ASN A 233 -61.61 1.03 -24.79
C ASN A 233 -62.92 1.74 -25.17
N GLU A 234 -63.06 3.02 -24.83
CA GLU A 234 -64.08 3.91 -25.39
C GLU A 234 -63.71 4.30 -26.82
N THR A 235 -63.57 3.30 -27.69
CA THR A 235 -63.55 3.49 -29.14
C THR A 235 -64.15 2.27 -29.80
N THR A 236 -65.48 2.20 -29.84
CA THR A 236 -66.21 1.88 -31.09
C THR A 236 -67.68 2.27 -30.96
N THR A 237 -68.02 3.38 -31.64
CA THR A 237 -69.32 3.77 -32.24
C THR A 237 -70.55 3.96 -31.36
#